data_AF-A0A3M1X3P8-F1
#
_entry.id   AF-A0A3M1X3P8-F1
#
_cell.length_a   1.000
_cell.length_b   1.000
_cell.length_c   1.000
_cell.angle_alpha   90.00
_cell.angle_beta   90.00
_cell.angle_gamma   90.00
#
_symmetry.space_group_name_H-M   'P 1'
#
loop_
_entity.id
_entity.type
_entity.pdbx_description
1 polymer ?
#
loop_
_entity_poly.entity_id
_entity_poly.type
_entity_poly.pdbx_seq_one_letter_code
_entity_poly.pdbx_strand_id
1 'polypeptide(L)'
;AWTGRPESPLKLSEEAFYAVIDKRQVRENGRYVKPENIADEENPDLLYAARETFPEIKPPAVWLPHGILGISNSEILVDTSGYFGPFQGQLFVGDQGQSKIMRVSLEKVNGTYQGVAFDFRAGFQSGVLRMTWGHDGSLYVGETNRGWGSAGTQTAGLERVVWSGLTPFEMQTVRAKSDGFEVEFTQPIDPASAAELAAYQGRSFIYKYHAVYGSPPVHQEDLSIKGYTLSEDGLRLRLWVENLRPWFIHELKLSGIRSAEGGHPLLHPTAYYTLNQIPEGDALPAGAWTSLKKPQVAPPPPPKPRRPAQTTVATAPTYAEVEPLLSKHTCTACHQTNNRQVGPAFRDIAKRGYSPERIVELIHQPEPQNWPDYSVPMAPMPHVPRSDALQIARWINTLK
;
A
#
# COMPACT_ATOMS: atom_id res chain seq x y z
N ALA A 1 -3.47 -11.84 33.08
CA ALA A 1 -2.87 -11.90 31.73
C ALA A 1 -2.35 -13.31 31.44
N TRP A 2 -2.30 -13.73 30.16
CA TRP A 2 -1.72 -15.03 29.76
C TRP A 2 -0.26 -15.18 30.19
N THR A 3 0.51 -14.09 30.24
CA THR A 3 1.92 -14.07 30.68
C THR A 3 2.13 -14.30 32.17
N GLY A 4 1.07 -14.25 32.99
CA GLY A 4 1.16 -14.56 34.43
C GLY A 4 0.96 -16.05 34.74
N ARG A 5 0.77 -16.90 33.72
CA ARG A 5 0.52 -18.33 33.92
C ARG A 5 1.82 -19.14 33.90
N PRO A 6 1.93 -20.25 34.66
CA PRO A 6 3.15 -21.06 34.72
C PRO A 6 3.63 -21.59 33.37
N GLU A 7 2.70 -21.85 32.43
CA GLU A 7 3.01 -22.35 31.09
C GLU A 7 3.46 -21.26 30.10
N SER A 8 3.44 -19.99 30.49
CA SER A 8 3.78 -18.92 29.56
C SER A 8 5.28 -18.93 29.23
N PRO A 9 5.66 -18.88 27.94
CA PRO A 9 7.06 -18.69 27.55
C PRO A 9 7.54 -17.24 27.79
N LEU A 10 6.64 -16.32 28.14
CA LEU A 10 6.95 -14.91 28.38
C LEU A 10 6.84 -14.57 29.86
N LYS A 11 7.83 -13.84 30.37
CA LYS A 11 7.81 -13.27 31.73
C LYS A 11 7.37 -11.80 31.75
N LEU A 12 7.20 -11.21 30.56
CA LEU A 12 6.78 -9.81 30.39
C LEU A 12 5.36 -9.61 30.93
N SER A 13 5.22 -8.74 31.93
CA SER A 13 3.91 -8.35 32.42
C SER A 13 3.30 -7.27 31.53
N GLU A 14 1.97 -7.21 31.51
CA GLU A 14 1.24 -6.14 30.82
C GLU A 14 1.63 -4.76 31.37
N GLU A 15 1.77 -4.64 32.70
CA GLU A 15 2.18 -3.41 33.36
C GLU A 15 3.57 -2.96 32.91
N ALA A 16 4.55 -3.88 32.81
CA ALA A 16 5.89 -3.56 32.35
C ALA A 16 5.91 -3.14 30.87
N PHE A 17 5.09 -3.78 30.02
CA PHE A 17 4.98 -3.41 28.61
C PHE A 17 4.45 -1.98 28.44
N TYR A 18 3.36 -1.67 29.14
CA TYR A 18 2.70 -0.37 29.01
C TYR A 18 3.28 0.73 29.93
N ALA A 19 4.28 0.41 30.75
CA ALA A 19 5.14 1.41 31.37
C ALA A 19 6.07 2.08 30.35
N VAL A 20 6.25 1.47 29.17
CA VAL A 20 7.09 1.96 28.08
C VAL A 20 6.25 2.38 26.87
N ILE A 21 5.30 1.54 26.45
CA ILE A 21 4.41 1.84 25.32
C ILE A 21 3.14 2.52 25.83
N ASP A 22 2.82 3.69 25.29
CA ASP A 22 1.60 4.40 25.70
C ASP A 22 0.34 3.66 25.20
N LYS A 23 -0.53 3.29 26.14
CA LYS A 23 -1.86 2.71 25.87
C LYS A 23 -2.80 3.70 25.18
N ARG A 24 -2.49 5.00 25.22
CA ARG A 24 -3.36 6.12 24.83
C ARG A 24 -4.74 6.06 25.48
N GLN A 25 -4.80 5.58 26.72
CA GLN A 25 -6.04 5.46 27.48
C GLN A 25 -6.24 6.68 28.39
N VAL A 26 -6.81 7.73 27.82
CA VAL A 26 -7.19 8.94 28.56
C VAL A 26 -8.63 8.82 29.06
N ARG A 27 -8.90 9.29 30.28
CA ARG A 27 -10.27 9.40 30.82
C ARG A 27 -10.73 10.84 30.85
N GLU A 28 -11.91 11.09 30.30
CA GLU A 28 -12.62 12.36 30.43
C GLU A 28 -14.00 12.09 31.05
N ASN A 29 -14.38 12.88 32.07
CA ASN A 29 -15.65 12.71 32.79
C ASN A 29 -15.90 11.27 33.29
N GLY A 30 -14.83 10.59 33.74
CA GLY A 30 -14.89 9.23 34.26
C GLY A 30 -15.03 8.11 33.21
N ARG A 31 -15.02 8.44 31.91
CA ARG A 31 -15.08 7.46 30.80
C ARG A 31 -13.79 7.49 30.00
N TYR A 32 -13.38 6.34 29.48
CA TYR A 32 -12.28 6.30 28.51
C TYR A 32 -12.71 6.97 27.22
N VAL A 33 -11.86 7.87 26.73
CA VAL A 33 -11.99 8.47 25.41
C VAL A 33 -11.35 7.53 24.40
N LYS A 34 -11.98 7.40 23.24
CA LYS A 34 -11.39 6.65 22.13
C LYS A 34 -10.09 7.36 21.70
N PRO A 35 -8.95 6.66 21.63
CA PRO A 35 -7.71 7.29 21.22
C PRO A 35 -7.80 7.75 19.76
N GLU A 36 -7.25 8.93 19.50
CA GLU A 36 -7.13 9.52 18.17
C GLU A 36 -5.67 9.61 17.73
N ASN A 37 -5.45 9.76 16.43
CA ASN A 37 -4.11 10.00 15.92
C ASN A 37 -3.68 11.43 16.24
N ILE A 38 -2.51 11.57 16.83
CA ILE A 38 -1.85 12.87 17.01
C ILE A 38 -1.03 13.12 15.74
N ALA A 39 -1.38 14.13 14.93
CA ALA A 39 -0.73 14.34 13.63
C ALA A 39 0.78 14.61 13.79
N ASP A 40 1.12 15.66 14.54
CA ASP A 40 2.49 16.13 14.76
C ASP A 40 3.11 15.54 16.03
N GLU A 41 2.96 14.23 16.20
CA GLU A 41 3.58 13.52 17.31
C GLU A 41 5.09 13.53 17.14
N GLU A 42 5.80 14.20 18.05
CA GLU A 42 7.24 14.45 17.94
C GLU A 42 8.07 13.16 17.97
N ASN A 43 7.70 12.21 18.84
CA ASN A 43 8.41 10.94 19.03
C ASN A 43 7.39 9.78 19.10
N PRO A 44 6.78 9.38 17.97
CA PRO A 44 5.84 8.27 17.99
C PRO A 44 6.58 6.96 18.27
N ASP A 45 5.95 6.08 19.05
CA ASP A 45 6.44 4.71 19.21
C ASP A 45 6.54 4.01 17.84
N LEU A 46 7.64 3.30 17.61
CA LEU A 46 7.87 2.49 16.41
C LEU A 46 8.08 1.04 16.81
N LEU A 47 7.46 0.10 16.09
CA LEU A 47 7.48 -1.32 16.46
C LEU A 47 8.91 -1.87 16.57
N TYR A 48 9.82 -1.45 15.69
CA TYR A 48 11.21 -1.94 15.72
C TYR A 48 12.00 -1.34 16.90
N ALA A 49 11.74 -0.08 17.26
CA ALA A 49 12.41 0.57 18.39
C ALA A 49 11.97 -0.06 19.72
N ALA A 50 10.68 -0.43 19.83
CA ALA A 50 10.16 -1.15 20.99
C ALA A 50 10.89 -2.48 21.25
N ARG A 51 11.54 -3.08 20.24
CA ARG A 51 12.32 -4.32 20.39
C ARG A 51 13.59 -4.15 21.20
N GLU A 52 14.15 -2.96 21.25
CA GLU A 52 15.33 -2.67 22.08
C GLU A 52 15.02 -2.86 23.56
N THR A 53 13.77 -2.58 23.95
CA THR A 53 13.26 -2.79 25.31
C THR A 53 12.59 -4.15 25.49
N PHE A 54 11.88 -4.63 24.46
CA PHE A 54 11.13 -5.88 24.47
C PHE A 54 11.66 -6.83 23.38
N PRO A 55 12.75 -7.58 23.63
CA PRO A 55 13.34 -8.46 22.64
C PRO A 55 12.39 -9.58 22.16
N GLU A 56 11.32 -9.85 22.91
CA GLU A 56 10.28 -10.82 22.57
C GLU A 56 9.35 -10.33 21.43
N ILE A 57 9.35 -9.03 21.12
CA ILE A 57 8.62 -8.50 19.96
C ILE A 57 9.22 -9.08 18.68
N LYS A 58 8.36 -9.73 17.89
CA LYS A 58 8.69 -10.21 16.55
C LYS A 58 8.15 -9.22 15.52
N PRO A 59 9.00 -8.69 14.62
CA PRO A 59 8.54 -7.84 13.53
C PRO A 59 7.74 -8.69 12.54
N PRO A 60 6.79 -8.08 11.81
CA PRO A 60 6.14 -8.78 10.71
C PRO A 60 7.18 -9.15 9.64
N ALA A 61 6.97 -10.31 9.00
CA ALA A 61 7.75 -10.67 7.82
C ALA A 61 7.46 -9.70 6.67
N VAL A 62 6.18 -9.35 6.48
CA VAL A 62 5.74 -8.42 5.44
C VAL A 62 4.63 -7.55 5.99
N TRP A 63 4.75 -6.24 5.77
CA TRP A 63 3.68 -5.27 5.92
C TRP A 63 2.85 -5.22 4.66
N LEU A 64 1.52 -5.20 4.82
CA LEU A 64 0.58 -4.80 3.78
C LEU A 64 0.16 -3.36 4.08
N PRO A 65 0.61 -2.36 3.30
CA PRO A 65 0.31 -0.96 3.59
C PRO A 65 -1.20 -0.71 3.61
N HIS A 66 -1.71 -0.26 4.76
CA HIS A 66 -3.14 -0.05 5.00
C HIS A 66 -3.71 0.97 4.01
N GLY A 67 -4.88 0.66 3.43
CA GLY A 67 -5.49 1.48 2.38
C GLY A 67 -4.95 1.19 0.98
N ILE A 68 -3.78 0.56 0.87
CA ILE A 68 -3.16 0.21 -0.43
C ILE A 68 -3.33 -1.29 -0.71
N LEU A 69 -2.75 -2.14 0.14
CA LEU A 69 -2.81 -3.60 0.02
C LEU A 69 -3.84 -4.19 0.99
N GLY A 70 -5.03 -3.61 0.95
CA GLY A 70 -6.15 -3.98 1.81
C GLY A 70 -6.40 -3.03 2.97
N ILE A 71 -7.58 -3.21 3.57
CA ILE A 71 -8.09 -2.49 4.75
C ILE A 71 -8.62 -3.46 5.81
N SER A 72 -8.97 -4.68 5.40
CA SER A 72 -9.46 -5.76 6.25
C SER A 72 -8.96 -7.08 5.66
N ASN A 73 -7.66 -7.31 5.84
CA ASN A 73 -6.99 -8.50 5.31
C ASN A 73 -7.58 -9.76 5.95
N SER A 74 -7.86 -10.76 5.13
CA SER A 74 -8.49 -12.03 5.54
C SER A 74 -7.51 -13.19 5.40
N GLU A 75 -8.00 -14.37 5.01
CA GLU A 75 -7.20 -15.60 4.96
C GLU A 75 -5.93 -15.47 4.13
N ILE A 76 -4.87 -16.13 4.61
CA ILE A 76 -3.62 -16.35 3.88
C ILE A 76 -3.64 -17.78 3.35
N LEU A 77 -3.43 -17.94 2.05
CA LEU A 77 -3.33 -19.23 1.38
C LEU A 77 -2.00 -19.31 0.61
N VAL A 78 -1.26 -20.40 0.76
CA VAL A 78 -0.03 -20.63 -0.03
C VAL A 78 -0.41 -21.23 -1.38
N ASP A 79 0.20 -20.76 -2.48
CA ASP A 79 0.11 -21.47 -3.76
C ASP A 79 1.01 -22.72 -3.74
N THR A 80 0.40 -23.83 -3.35
CA THR A 80 0.99 -25.17 -3.45
C THR A 80 0.52 -25.91 -4.70
N SER A 81 -0.34 -25.29 -5.53
CA SER A 81 -0.95 -25.97 -6.67
C SER A 81 0.06 -26.21 -7.79
N GLY A 82 0.92 -25.21 -8.08
CA GLY A 82 1.75 -25.21 -9.28
C GLY A 82 0.98 -25.05 -10.60
N TYR A 83 -0.36 -24.91 -10.53
CA TYR A 83 -1.24 -24.79 -11.68
C TYR A 83 -1.79 -23.36 -11.86
N PHE A 84 -1.48 -22.45 -10.92
CA PHE A 84 -2.06 -21.12 -10.85
C PHE A 84 -1.09 -20.01 -11.30
N GLY A 85 -0.53 -20.19 -12.50
CA GLY A 85 0.38 -19.22 -13.10
C GLY A 85 1.81 -19.25 -12.50
N PRO A 86 2.61 -18.20 -12.70
CA PRO A 86 4.04 -18.19 -12.41
C PRO A 86 4.39 -17.94 -10.92
N PHE A 87 3.41 -18.01 -10.01
CA PHE A 87 3.54 -17.54 -8.63
C PHE A 87 3.59 -18.67 -7.59
N GLN A 88 3.96 -19.88 -8.01
CA GLN A 88 4.08 -21.04 -7.12
C GLN A 88 4.96 -20.71 -5.90
N GLY A 89 4.51 -21.13 -4.71
CA GLY A 89 5.18 -20.90 -3.44
C GLY A 89 4.97 -19.51 -2.83
N GLN A 90 4.30 -18.59 -3.53
CA GLN A 90 3.88 -17.30 -2.97
C GLN A 90 2.63 -17.46 -2.10
N LEU A 91 2.38 -16.47 -1.25
CA LEU A 91 1.17 -16.39 -0.44
C LEU A 91 0.15 -15.51 -1.16
N PHE A 92 -1.12 -15.90 -1.11
CA PHE A 92 -2.26 -15.09 -1.45
C PHE A 92 -2.97 -14.64 -0.19
N VAL A 93 -3.22 -13.34 -0.10
CA VAL A 93 -3.87 -12.72 1.06
C VAL A 93 -5.15 -12.07 0.58
N GLY A 94 -6.29 -12.51 1.10
CA GLY A 94 -7.58 -11.90 0.79
C GLY A 94 -7.76 -10.55 1.47
N ASP A 95 -8.68 -9.74 0.97
CA ASP A 95 -9.15 -8.53 1.62
C ASP A 95 -10.67 -8.37 1.50
N GLN A 96 -11.32 -8.21 2.66
CA GLN A 96 -12.77 -8.02 2.71
C GLN A 96 -13.16 -6.60 2.26
N GLY A 97 -12.38 -5.58 2.62
CA GLY A 97 -12.73 -4.17 2.38
C GLY A 97 -12.68 -3.74 0.91
N GLN A 98 -11.70 -4.24 0.17
CA GLN A 98 -11.38 -3.88 -1.20
C GLN A 98 -11.79 -4.96 -2.20
N SER A 99 -12.35 -6.10 -1.74
CA SER A 99 -12.80 -7.21 -2.60
C SER A 99 -11.70 -7.64 -3.59
N LYS A 100 -10.53 -7.94 -3.04
CA LYS A 100 -9.34 -8.30 -3.81
C LYS A 100 -8.47 -9.31 -3.06
N ILE A 101 -7.49 -9.82 -3.78
CA ILE A 101 -6.42 -10.69 -3.32
C ILE A 101 -5.09 -10.01 -3.65
N MET A 102 -4.19 -9.99 -2.68
CA MET A 102 -2.80 -9.57 -2.82
C MET A 102 -1.89 -10.81 -2.84
N ARG A 103 -0.68 -10.66 -3.38
CA ARG A 103 0.35 -11.69 -3.34
C ARG A 103 1.55 -11.26 -2.50
N VAL A 104 2.17 -12.20 -1.82
CA VAL A 104 3.37 -12.01 -1.00
C VAL A 104 4.43 -13.02 -1.39
N SER A 105 5.64 -12.54 -1.69
CA SER A 105 6.82 -13.37 -1.88
C SER A 105 7.76 -13.18 -0.70
N LEU A 106 8.03 -14.28 0.02
CA LEU A 106 8.88 -14.28 1.21
C LEU A 106 10.33 -14.63 0.84
N GLU A 107 11.25 -14.09 1.61
CA GLU A 107 12.62 -14.54 1.69
C GLU A 107 13.14 -14.55 3.12
N LYS A 108 14.30 -15.17 3.32
CA LYS A 108 14.95 -15.25 4.63
C LYS A 108 16.37 -14.72 4.51
N VAL A 109 16.65 -13.61 5.19
CA VAL A 109 17.94 -12.91 5.19
C VAL A 109 18.47 -12.89 6.63
N ASN A 110 19.71 -13.34 6.82
CA ASN A 110 20.35 -13.41 8.15
C ASN A 110 19.45 -14.09 9.21
N GLY A 111 18.78 -15.18 8.81
CA GLY A 111 17.86 -15.93 9.67
C GLY A 111 16.48 -15.29 9.91
N THR A 112 16.24 -14.07 9.42
CA THR A 112 15.00 -13.31 9.61
C THR A 112 14.13 -13.34 8.36
N TYR A 113 12.83 -13.60 8.51
CA TYR A 113 11.89 -13.51 7.39
C TYR A 113 11.61 -12.07 7.03
N GLN A 114 11.58 -11.81 5.73
CA GLN A 114 11.17 -10.55 5.14
C GLN A 114 10.56 -10.81 3.76
N GLY A 115 10.14 -9.78 3.03
CA GLY A 115 9.65 -10.00 1.68
C GLY A 115 8.87 -8.84 1.10
N VAL A 116 8.21 -9.13 -0.02
CA VAL A 116 7.51 -8.15 -0.83
C VAL A 116 6.05 -8.51 -1.02
N ALA A 117 5.20 -7.50 -1.00
CA ALA A 117 3.78 -7.62 -1.30
C ALA A 117 3.40 -6.82 -2.55
N PHE A 118 2.41 -7.32 -3.27
CA PHE A 118 1.87 -6.73 -4.49
C PHE A 118 0.36 -6.91 -4.55
N ASP A 119 -0.31 -6.09 -5.34
CA ASP A 119 -1.64 -6.43 -5.81
C ASP A 119 -1.62 -7.68 -6.71
N PHE A 120 -2.76 -8.37 -6.81
CA PHE A 120 -2.86 -9.57 -7.64
C PHE A 120 -4.18 -9.68 -8.41
N ARG A 121 -5.32 -9.88 -7.72
CA ARG A 121 -6.62 -10.03 -8.38
C ARG A 121 -7.68 -9.22 -7.65
N ALA A 122 -8.35 -8.33 -8.39
CA ALA A 122 -9.45 -7.53 -7.87
C ALA A 122 -10.74 -7.75 -8.67
N GLY A 123 -11.83 -7.13 -8.19
CA GLY A 123 -13.13 -7.16 -8.86
C GLY A 123 -14.01 -8.33 -8.42
N PHE A 124 -13.78 -8.86 -7.21
CA PHE A 124 -14.69 -9.82 -6.61
C PHE A 124 -16.02 -9.17 -6.26
N GLN A 125 -17.11 -9.94 -6.36
CA GLN A 125 -18.47 -9.42 -6.21
C GLN A 125 -18.83 -9.02 -4.77
N SER A 126 -18.10 -9.52 -3.77
CA SER A 126 -18.20 -9.18 -2.34
C SER A 126 -16.82 -9.22 -1.67
N GLY A 127 -16.74 -9.04 -0.35
CA GLY A 127 -15.46 -8.98 0.37
C GLY A 127 -14.81 -10.36 0.52
N VAL A 128 -13.56 -10.53 0.10
CA VAL A 128 -12.87 -11.83 0.16
C VAL A 128 -12.59 -12.23 1.61
N LEU A 129 -13.09 -13.38 2.06
CA LEU A 129 -12.94 -13.86 3.44
C LEU A 129 -12.17 -15.18 3.54
N ARG A 130 -12.51 -16.16 2.71
CA ARG A 130 -11.88 -17.50 2.67
C ARG A 130 -11.50 -17.88 1.26
N MET A 131 -10.44 -18.66 1.12
CA MET A 131 -9.91 -19.16 -0.13
C MET A 131 -9.49 -20.62 0.02
N THR A 132 -9.73 -21.43 -1.00
CA THR A 132 -9.24 -22.81 -1.03
C THR A 132 -8.93 -23.25 -2.45
N TRP A 133 -7.95 -24.15 -2.59
CA TRP A 133 -7.64 -24.78 -3.85
C TRP A 133 -8.68 -25.84 -4.21
N GLY A 134 -9.15 -25.81 -5.46
CA GLY A 134 -9.88 -26.90 -6.09
C GLY A 134 -8.94 -28.02 -6.51
N HIS A 135 -9.49 -29.23 -6.68
CA HIS A 135 -8.72 -30.40 -7.15
C HIS A 135 -8.14 -30.25 -8.56
N ASP A 136 -8.66 -29.30 -9.33
CA ASP A 136 -8.23 -28.95 -10.69
C ASP A 136 -7.22 -27.79 -10.74
N GLY A 137 -6.75 -27.32 -9.58
CA GLY A 137 -5.83 -26.18 -9.47
C GLY A 137 -6.50 -24.82 -9.61
N SER A 138 -7.83 -24.74 -9.72
CA SER A 138 -8.56 -23.47 -9.64
C SER A 138 -8.66 -22.97 -8.19
N LEU A 139 -8.86 -21.67 -8.01
CA LEU A 139 -9.01 -21.06 -6.70
C LEU A 139 -10.49 -20.78 -6.42
N TYR A 140 -11.04 -21.32 -5.34
CA TYR A 140 -12.36 -20.97 -4.85
C TYR A 140 -12.27 -19.87 -3.81
N VAL A 141 -13.10 -18.84 -3.94
CA VAL A 141 -13.08 -17.63 -3.12
C VAL A 141 -14.45 -17.45 -2.47
N GLY A 142 -14.52 -17.60 -1.15
CA GLY A 142 -15.70 -17.35 -0.34
C GLY A 142 -15.72 -15.93 0.18
N GLU A 143 -16.84 -15.24 -0.03
CA GLU A 143 -16.93 -13.80 0.15
C GLU A 143 -18.11 -13.37 1.02
N THR A 144 -17.95 -12.26 1.74
CA THR A 144 -19.02 -11.60 2.49
C THR A 144 -18.73 -10.12 2.70
N ASN A 145 -19.80 -9.33 2.82
CA ASN A 145 -19.74 -7.95 3.31
C ASN A 145 -20.44 -7.77 4.67
N ARG A 146 -20.80 -8.89 5.32
CA ARG A 146 -21.40 -8.86 6.66
C ARG A 146 -20.32 -8.49 7.68
N GLY A 147 -20.65 -7.59 8.60
CA GLY A 147 -19.73 -7.10 9.63
C GLY A 147 -18.79 -5.98 9.15
N TRP A 148 -18.24 -6.09 7.94
CA TRP A 148 -17.36 -5.09 7.33
C TRP A 148 -17.75 -4.81 5.88
N GLY A 149 -17.88 -3.54 5.51
CA GLY A 149 -18.23 -3.13 4.14
C GLY A 149 -17.15 -3.53 3.13
N SER A 150 -17.55 -3.79 1.88
CA SER A 150 -16.67 -4.27 0.80
C SER A 150 -16.82 -3.44 -0.47
N ALA A 151 -15.83 -3.50 -1.36
CA ALA A 151 -15.89 -2.86 -2.68
C ALA A 151 -16.92 -3.53 -3.61
N GLY A 152 -16.99 -4.86 -3.53
CA GLY A 152 -18.02 -5.67 -4.17
C GLY A 152 -19.39 -5.38 -3.55
N THR A 153 -20.41 -5.31 -4.40
CA THR A 153 -21.77 -4.87 -4.03
C THR A 153 -22.68 -5.99 -3.54
N GLN A 154 -22.30 -7.25 -3.73
CA GLN A 154 -23.07 -8.40 -3.26
C GLN A 154 -22.87 -8.63 -1.75
N THR A 155 -23.87 -9.22 -1.10
CA THR A 155 -23.82 -9.45 0.36
C THR A 155 -22.93 -10.64 0.75
N ALA A 156 -22.80 -11.59 -0.15
CA ALA A 156 -21.91 -12.74 -0.09
C ALA A 156 -21.71 -13.31 -1.50
N GLY A 157 -20.71 -14.15 -1.65
CA GLY A 157 -20.37 -14.76 -2.93
C GLY A 157 -19.55 -16.03 -2.77
N LEU A 158 -19.57 -16.85 -3.80
CA LEU A 158 -18.60 -17.92 -4.03
C LEU A 158 -18.17 -17.82 -5.50
N GLU A 159 -16.95 -17.35 -5.74
CA GLU A 159 -16.37 -17.25 -7.08
C GLU A 159 -15.28 -18.31 -7.28
N ARG A 160 -15.18 -18.83 -8.51
CA ARG A 160 -14.10 -19.72 -8.93
C ARG A 160 -13.19 -18.96 -9.88
N VAL A 161 -11.93 -18.77 -9.50
CA VAL A 161 -10.90 -18.15 -10.33
C VAL A 161 -10.13 -19.25 -11.04
N VAL A 162 -10.08 -19.18 -12.36
CA VAL A 162 -9.40 -20.16 -13.22
C VAL A 162 -8.24 -19.47 -13.91
N TRP A 163 -7.08 -20.09 -13.88
CA TRP A 163 -5.92 -19.60 -14.61
C TRP A 163 -6.18 -19.62 -16.12
N SER A 164 -5.90 -18.50 -16.81
CA SER A 164 -6.15 -18.36 -18.25
C SER A 164 -5.13 -19.09 -19.13
N GLY A 165 -4.00 -19.51 -18.55
CA GLY A 165 -2.86 -20.04 -19.31
C GLY A 165 -1.94 -18.95 -19.90
N LEU A 166 -2.32 -17.67 -19.80
CA LEU A 166 -1.57 -16.55 -20.38
C LEU A 166 -0.77 -15.83 -19.29
N THR A 167 0.56 -16.00 -19.31
CA THR A 167 1.46 -15.32 -18.38
C THR A 167 1.49 -13.81 -18.65
N PRO A 168 1.03 -12.94 -17.74
CA PRO A 168 1.15 -11.49 -17.90
C PRO A 168 2.59 -11.03 -17.66
N PHE A 169 2.92 -9.81 -18.07
CA PHE A 169 4.16 -9.15 -17.68
C PHE A 169 4.01 -8.55 -16.28
N GLU A 170 4.73 -9.12 -15.32
CA GLU A 170 4.61 -8.88 -13.88
C GLU A 170 5.98 -8.92 -13.20
N MET A 171 6.08 -8.26 -12.04
CA MET A 171 7.18 -8.51 -11.11
C MET A 171 6.92 -9.83 -10.39
N GLN A 172 7.65 -10.89 -10.69
CA GLN A 172 7.51 -12.18 -10.02
C GLN A 172 7.90 -12.08 -8.54
N THR A 173 9.04 -11.49 -8.21
CA THR A 173 9.47 -11.22 -6.84
C THR A 173 10.41 -10.02 -6.77
N VAL A 174 10.67 -9.54 -5.57
CA VAL A 174 11.71 -8.56 -5.25
C VAL A 174 12.54 -9.13 -4.12
N ARG A 175 13.85 -9.10 -4.25
CA ARG A 175 14.81 -9.55 -3.25
C ARG A 175 15.67 -8.39 -2.79
N ALA A 176 15.94 -8.32 -1.49
CA ALA A 176 16.94 -7.40 -0.99
C ALA A 176 18.33 -7.83 -1.48
N LYS A 177 19.17 -6.84 -1.72
CA LYS A 177 20.61 -6.97 -1.94
C LYS A 177 21.32 -6.02 -0.99
N SER A 178 22.63 -6.21 -0.82
CA SER A 178 23.46 -5.33 0.02
C SER A 178 23.47 -3.86 -0.44
N ASP A 179 23.11 -3.61 -1.71
CA ASP A 179 23.17 -2.31 -2.39
C ASP A 179 21.82 -1.85 -2.98
N GLY A 180 20.73 -2.58 -2.73
CA GLY A 180 19.41 -2.21 -3.20
C GLY A 180 18.47 -3.39 -3.32
N PHE A 181 17.80 -3.51 -4.47
CA PHE A 181 16.77 -4.51 -4.72
C PHE A 181 16.96 -5.17 -6.07
N GLU A 182 16.80 -6.49 -6.14
CA GLU A 182 16.70 -7.24 -7.39
C GLU A 182 15.24 -7.60 -7.64
N VAL A 183 14.73 -7.18 -8.78
CA VAL A 183 13.37 -7.47 -9.24
C VAL A 183 13.45 -8.55 -10.31
N GLU A 184 12.74 -9.64 -10.10
CA GLU A 184 12.58 -10.73 -11.08
C GLU A 184 11.23 -10.58 -11.77
N PHE A 185 11.21 -10.76 -13.10
CA PHE A 185 10.03 -10.56 -13.94
C PHE A 185 9.55 -11.86 -14.54
N THR A 186 8.26 -11.93 -14.87
CA THR A 186 7.65 -13.09 -15.53
C THR A 186 7.93 -13.16 -17.04
N GLN A 187 8.39 -12.06 -17.64
CA GLN A 187 8.81 -11.98 -19.04
C GLN A 187 10.03 -11.04 -19.17
N PRO A 188 10.86 -11.18 -20.22
CA PRO A 188 12.00 -10.29 -20.44
C PRO A 188 11.60 -8.82 -20.58
N ILE A 189 12.42 -7.92 -20.05
CA ILE A 189 12.25 -6.47 -20.15
C ILE A 189 12.82 -5.95 -21.48
N ASP A 190 12.15 -4.96 -22.09
CA ASP A 190 12.75 -4.13 -23.15
C ASP A 190 13.87 -3.25 -22.56
N PRO A 191 15.15 -3.45 -22.94
CA PRO A 191 16.26 -2.69 -22.40
C PRO A 191 16.14 -1.17 -22.62
N ALA A 192 15.44 -0.73 -23.68
CA ALA A 192 15.23 0.69 -23.93
C ALA A 192 14.30 1.31 -22.86
N SER A 193 13.25 0.60 -22.45
CA SER A 193 12.34 1.05 -21.39
C SER A 193 13.02 1.19 -20.02
N ALA A 194 14.02 0.36 -19.74
CA ALA A 194 14.78 0.39 -18.49
C ALA A 194 15.76 1.58 -18.40
N ALA A 195 16.16 2.19 -19.53
CA ALA A 195 17.14 3.27 -19.52
C ALA A 195 16.60 4.62 -19.00
N GLU A 196 15.28 4.74 -18.87
CA GLU A 196 14.59 6.00 -18.59
C GLU A 196 14.42 6.23 -17.08
N LEU A 197 14.98 7.31 -16.51
CA LEU A 197 14.86 7.60 -15.06
C LEU A 197 13.40 7.69 -14.59
N ALA A 198 12.51 8.20 -15.43
CA ALA A 198 11.10 8.32 -15.12
C ALA A 198 10.40 6.96 -14.92
N ALA A 199 11.03 5.86 -15.34
CA ALA A 199 10.51 4.51 -15.11
C ALA A 199 10.58 4.10 -13.64
N TYR A 200 11.43 4.73 -12.83
CA TYR A 200 11.70 4.35 -11.45
C TYR A 200 11.27 5.45 -10.48
N GLN A 201 10.39 5.08 -9.57
CA GLN A 201 10.03 5.89 -8.41
C GLN A 201 10.11 4.99 -7.17
N GLY A 202 10.42 5.59 -6.03
CA GLY A 202 10.36 4.84 -4.79
C GLY A 202 10.36 5.74 -3.58
N ARG A 203 9.77 5.23 -2.50
CA ARG A 203 9.76 5.88 -1.20
C ARG A 203 9.92 4.84 -0.09
N SER A 204 10.44 5.26 1.04
CA SER A 204 10.50 4.48 2.27
C SER A 204 9.66 5.13 3.35
N PHE A 205 8.92 4.34 4.13
CA PHE A 205 8.10 4.82 5.24
C PHE A 205 7.84 3.70 6.25
N ILE A 206 7.30 4.07 7.41
CA ILE A 206 6.83 3.12 8.43
C ILE A 206 5.51 3.63 9.04
N TYR A 207 4.95 2.87 9.98
CA TYR A 207 3.77 3.23 10.73
C TYR A 207 4.10 3.42 12.21
N LYS A 208 3.33 4.28 12.86
CA LYS A 208 3.36 4.42 14.31
C LYS A 208 2.87 3.11 14.95
N TYR A 209 3.43 2.75 16.09
CA TYR A 209 3.03 1.60 16.88
C TYR A 209 2.19 2.03 18.08
N HIS A 210 0.88 2.07 17.90
CA HIS A 210 -0.06 2.60 18.90
C HIS A 210 -1.43 1.94 18.80
N ALA A 211 -2.29 2.20 19.79
CA ALA A 211 -3.62 1.58 19.91
C ALA A 211 -4.72 2.22 19.03
N VAL A 212 -4.42 3.30 18.29
CA VAL A 212 -5.43 3.93 17.43
C VAL A 212 -5.64 3.05 16.19
N TYR A 213 -6.89 2.96 15.74
CA TYR A 213 -7.22 2.25 14.52
C TYR A 213 -6.63 2.96 13.30
N GLY A 214 -5.64 2.32 12.67
CA GLY A 214 -4.89 2.85 11.54
C GLY A 214 -3.80 3.86 11.95
N SER A 215 -2.80 4.00 11.08
CA SER A 215 -1.76 5.01 11.19
C SER A 215 -1.50 5.57 9.78
N PRO A 216 -1.35 6.90 9.62
CA PRO A 216 -0.72 7.41 8.41
C PRO A 216 0.72 6.91 8.31
N PRO A 217 1.30 6.84 7.10
CA PRO A 217 2.74 6.68 6.95
C PRO A 217 3.50 7.80 7.66
N VAL A 218 4.58 7.46 8.36
CA VAL A 218 5.49 8.40 9.03
C VAL A 218 6.93 8.17 8.57
N HIS A 219 7.78 9.17 8.80
CA HIS A 219 9.18 9.18 8.39
C HIS A 219 9.39 8.86 6.91
N GLN A 220 8.53 9.42 6.06
CA GLN A 220 8.58 9.19 4.61
C GLN A 220 9.81 9.86 3.99
N GLU A 221 10.54 9.12 3.17
CA GLU A 221 11.69 9.60 2.40
C GLU A 221 11.67 9.04 0.99
N ASP A 222 12.08 9.83 -0.01
CA ASP A 222 12.26 9.33 -1.38
C ASP A 222 13.51 8.43 -1.47
N LEU A 223 13.43 7.37 -2.27
CA LEU A 223 14.57 6.48 -2.51
C LEU A 223 15.58 7.12 -3.47
N SER A 224 16.86 7.05 -3.10
CA SER A 224 17.98 7.50 -3.92
C SER A 224 18.41 6.40 -4.90
N ILE A 225 17.59 6.18 -5.92
CA ILE A 225 17.85 5.20 -6.98
C ILE A 225 18.91 5.78 -7.93
N LYS A 226 20.10 5.17 -8.00
CA LYS A 226 21.22 5.68 -8.81
C LYS A 226 21.31 5.08 -10.20
N GLY A 227 20.86 3.85 -10.33
CA GLY A 227 21.09 3.08 -11.53
C GLY A 227 20.49 1.70 -11.42
N TYR A 228 20.69 0.95 -12.50
CA TYR A 228 20.26 -0.43 -12.59
C TYR A 228 21.28 -1.28 -13.35
N THR A 229 21.20 -2.59 -13.16
CA THR A 229 21.74 -3.59 -14.07
C THR A 229 20.61 -4.48 -14.56
N LEU A 230 20.70 -4.95 -15.79
CA LEU A 230 19.76 -5.90 -16.38
C LEU A 230 20.51 -7.19 -16.72
N SER A 231 19.94 -8.35 -16.37
CA SER A 231 20.49 -9.65 -16.75
C SER A 231 20.42 -9.87 -18.27
N GLU A 232 21.26 -10.77 -18.78
CA GLU A 232 21.33 -11.07 -20.22
C GLU A 232 20.00 -11.58 -20.80
N ASP A 233 19.25 -12.36 -20.00
CA ASP A 233 17.92 -12.86 -20.37
C ASP A 233 16.79 -11.81 -20.20
N GLY A 234 17.11 -10.62 -19.69
CA GLY A 234 16.15 -9.55 -19.43
C GLY A 234 15.16 -9.84 -18.30
N LEU A 235 15.31 -10.94 -17.55
CA LEU A 235 14.35 -11.36 -16.51
C LEU A 235 14.66 -10.78 -15.13
N ARG A 236 15.85 -10.22 -14.91
CA ARG A 236 16.25 -9.64 -13.62
C ARG A 236 16.78 -8.23 -13.79
N LEU A 237 16.22 -7.32 -13.01
CA LEU A 237 16.68 -5.95 -12.91
C LEU A 237 17.10 -5.67 -11.47
N ARG A 238 18.38 -5.33 -11.26
CA ARG A 238 18.89 -4.92 -9.95
C ARG A 238 18.96 -3.41 -9.90
N LEU A 239 18.26 -2.81 -8.94
CA LEU A 239 18.26 -1.39 -8.62
C LEU A 239 19.30 -1.12 -7.56
N TRP A 240 20.15 -0.11 -7.80
CA TRP A 240 21.05 0.43 -6.79
C TRP A 240 20.34 1.54 -6.01
N VAL A 241 20.25 1.39 -4.69
CA VAL A 241 19.56 2.30 -3.78
C VAL A 241 20.46 2.64 -2.61
N GLU A 242 20.90 3.90 -2.50
CA GLU A 242 21.89 4.28 -1.47
C GLU A 242 21.31 4.37 -0.05
N ASN A 243 20.03 4.72 0.09
CA ASN A 243 19.38 4.96 1.38
C ASN A 243 18.42 3.83 1.77
N LEU A 244 18.90 2.58 1.75
CA LEU A 244 18.15 1.46 2.35
C LEU A 244 18.01 1.65 3.87
N ARG A 245 16.82 1.30 4.39
CA ARG A 245 16.45 1.56 5.79
C ARG A 245 15.91 0.28 6.42
N PRO A 246 16.69 -0.46 7.22
CA PRO A 246 16.17 -1.61 7.95
C PRO A 246 14.94 -1.23 8.78
N TRP A 247 14.00 -2.16 8.90
CA TRP A 247 12.69 -2.09 9.56
C TRP A 247 11.62 -1.27 8.84
N PHE A 248 11.94 -0.64 7.72
CA PHE A 248 11.00 0.17 6.95
C PHE A 248 10.36 -0.61 5.81
N ILE A 249 9.26 -0.05 5.30
CA ILE A 249 8.65 -0.44 4.04
C ILE A 249 9.31 0.38 2.93
N HIS A 250 9.60 -0.25 1.79
CA HIS A 250 10.12 0.36 0.58
C HIS A 250 9.12 0.12 -0.54
N GLU A 251 8.46 1.20 -0.96
CA GLU A 251 7.65 1.19 -2.17
C GLU A 251 8.58 1.35 -3.37
N LEU A 252 8.48 0.41 -4.32
CA LEU A 252 9.15 0.47 -5.62
C LEU A 252 8.07 0.56 -6.69
N LYS A 253 8.09 1.60 -7.51
CA LYS A 253 7.14 1.83 -8.60
C LYS A 253 7.87 1.89 -9.93
N LEU A 254 7.56 0.93 -10.80
CA LEU A 254 8.25 0.66 -12.06
C LEU A 254 7.38 0.94 -13.30
N SER A 255 6.54 1.98 -13.26
CA SER A 255 5.49 2.21 -14.28
C SER A 255 6.00 2.44 -15.71
N GLY A 256 7.28 2.75 -15.91
CA GLY A 256 7.88 2.93 -17.24
C GLY A 256 8.40 1.65 -17.88
N ILE A 257 8.55 0.56 -17.11
CA ILE A 257 9.10 -0.70 -17.62
C ILE A 257 8.11 -1.38 -18.57
N ARG A 258 8.64 -1.95 -19.67
CA ARG A 258 7.87 -2.67 -20.70
C ARG A 258 8.47 -4.05 -20.95
N SER A 259 7.63 -5.01 -21.34
CA SER A 259 8.11 -6.30 -21.83
C SER A 259 8.81 -6.14 -23.18
N ALA A 260 9.85 -6.94 -23.42
CA ALA A 260 10.58 -6.96 -24.68
C ALA A 260 9.67 -7.37 -25.84
N GLU A 261 8.82 -8.38 -25.61
CA GLU A 261 7.81 -8.82 -26.57
C GLU A 261 6.50 -8.06 -26.33
N GLY A 262 5.94 -7.48 -27.40
CA GLY A 262 4.64 -6.80 -27.36
C GLY A 262 4.60 -5.44 -26.66
N GLY A 263 5.65 -5.05 -25.93
CA GLY A 263 5.72 -3.75 -25.26
C GLY A 263 4.65 -3.56 -24.17
N HIS A 264 4.25 -4.65 -23.50
CA HIS A 264 3.21 -4.61 -22.48
C HIS A 264 3.70 -3.88 -21.23
N PRO A 265 2.87 -3.04 -20.59
CA PRO A 265 3.18 -2.48 -19.28
C PRO A 265 3.10 -3.56 -18.20
N LEU A 266 3.78 -3.32 -17.07
CA LEU A 266 3.56 -4.11 -15.86
C LEU A 266 2.08 -4.06 -15.46
N LEU A 267 1.49 -5.24 -15.24
CA LEU A 267 0.10 -5.33 -14.79
C LEU A 267 -0.07 -4.70 -13.39
N HIS A 268 0.82 -5.03 -12.46
CA HIS A 268 0.93 -4.34 -11.17
C HIS A 268 2.30 -3.67 -11.06
N PRO A 269 2.39 -2.34 -11.30
CA PRO A 269 3.68 -1.66 -11.40
C PRO A 269 4.32 -1.29 -10.05
N THR A 270 3.68 -1.61 -8.92
CA THR A 270 4.14 -1.23 -7.59
C THR A 270 4.36 -2.44 -6.69
N ALA A 271 5.50 -2.45 -6.02
CA ALA A 271 5.91 -3.45 -5.04
C ALA A 271 6.11 -2.78 -3.68
N TYR A 272 5.72 -3.45 -2.59
CA TYR A 272 5.92 -2.97 -1.23
C TYR A 272 6.78 -3.96 -0.47
N TYR A 273 8.07 -3.64 -0.35
CA TYR A 273 9.06 -4.49 0.27
C TYR A 273 9.19 -4.15 1.75
N THR A 274 9.13 -5.13 2.65
CA THR A 274 9.46 -4.97 4.07
C THR A 274 10.90 -5.39 4.29
N LEU A 275 11.77 -4.45 4.66
CA LEU A 275 13.20 -4.72 4.80
C LEU A 275 13.59 -4.89 6.27
N ASN A 276 13.63 -6.12 6.80
CA ASN A 276 14.05 -6.35 8.19
C ASN A 276 15.58 -6.42 8.35
N GLN A 277 16.28 -6.97 7.36
CA GLN A 277 17.72 -7.18 7.34
C GLN A 277 18.26 -6.89 5.94
N ILE A 278 19.46 -6.32 5.87
CA ILE A 278 20.20 -6.14 4.62
C ILE A 278 21.13 -7.34 4.47
N PRO A 279 21.09 -8.08 3.34
CA PRO A 279 22.01 -9.19 3.09
C PRO A 279 23.48 -8.73 3.08
N GLU A 280 24.38 -9.60 3.53
CA GLU A 280 25.83 -9.39 3.38
C GLU A 280 26.31 -9.87 2.00
N GLY A 281 27.36 -9.23 1.47
CA GLY A 281 28.01 -9.65 0.21
C GLY A 281 27.29 -9.23 -1.08
N ASP A 282 27.97 -9.43 -2.21
CA ASP A 282 27.50 -9.20 -3.58
C ASP A 282 27.14 -7.76 -4.00
N ALA A 283 27.61 -6.74 -3.29
CA ALA A 283 27.44 -5.35 -3.75
C ALA A 283 28.10 -5.15 -5.12
N LEU A 284 27.40 -4.51 -6.05
CA LEU A 284 27.99 -4.13 -7.33
C LEU A 284 29.19 -3.18 -7.09
N PRO A 285 30.29 -3.31 -7.84
CA PRO A 285 31.37 -2.35 -7.80
C PRO A 285 30.86 -0.93 -8.11
N ALA A 286 31.46 0.08 -7.51
CA ALA A 286 31.12 1.48 -7.80
C ALA A 286 31.23 1.76 -9.30
N GLY A 287 30.13 2.22 -9.91
CA GLY A 287 30.07 2.51 -11.35
C GLY A 287 29.75 1.29 -12.25
N ALA A 288 29.49 0.11 -11.68
CA ALA A 288 29.07 -1.08 -12.43
C ALA A 288 27.56 -1.10 -12.76
N TRP A 289 26.88 0.04 -12.69
CA TRP A 289 25.46 0.20 -13.04
C TRP A 289 25.28 1.18 -14.18
N THR A 290 24.23 0.95 -14.97
CA THR A 290 23.76 1.93 -15.94
C THR A 290 23.15 3.10 -15.19
N SER A 291 23.72 4.29 -15.37
CA SER A 291 23.13 5.53 -14.84
C SER A 291 21.85 5.85 -15.58
N LEU A 292 20.82 6.22 -14.81
CA LEU A 292 19.51 6.53 -15.38
C LEU A 292 19.57 7.85 -16.17
N LYS A 293 19.00 7.87 -17.37
CA LYS A 293 18.92 9.11 -18.17
C LYS A 293 17.99 10.08 -17.46
N LYS A 294 18.47 11.29 -17.13
CA LYS A 294 17.62 12.34 -16.59
C LYS A 294 16.41 12.53 -17.52
N PRO A 295 15.18 12.69 -16.99
CA PRO A 295 14.01 12.91 -17.82
C PRO A 295 14.27 14.10 -18.74
N GLN A 296 14.07 13.90 -20.03
CA GLN A 296 14.09 14.98 -21.00
C GLN A 296 12.89 15.87 -20.67
N VAL A 297 13.11 16.92 -19.88
CA VAL A 297 12.09 17.93 -19.63
C VAL A 297 11.85 18.60 -20.98
N ALA A 298 10.74 18.25 -21.63
CA ALA A 298 10.29 18.99 -22.80
C ALA A 298 10.23 20.48 -22.41
N PRO A 299 10.76 21.40 -23.23
CA PRO A 299 10.65 22.82 -22.96
C PRO A 299 9.20 23.15 -22.65
N PRO A 300 8.91 23.93 -21.59
CA PRO A 300 7.54 24.36 -21.34
C PRO A 300 7.00 24.96 -22.64
N PRO A 301 5.76 24.62 -23.06
CA PRO A 301 5.19 25.19 -24.25
C PRO A 301 5.27 26.71 -24.17
N PRO A 302 5.56 27.42 -25.28
CA PRO A 302 5.72 28.86 -25.28
C PRO A 302 4.51 29.51 -24.58
N PRO A 303 4.71 30.51 -23.72
CA PRO A 303 3.63 31.12 -22.98
C PRO A 303 2.57 31.60 -23.97
N LYS A 304 1.39 30.96 -23.93
CA LYS A 304 0.24 31.43 -24.69
C LYS A 304 0.02 32.89 -24.31
N PRO A 305 -0.27 33.78 -25.28
CA PRO A 305 -0.45 35.21 -24.99
C PRO A 305 -1.47 35.35 -23.85
N ARG A 306 -1.03 35.98 -22.76
CA ARG A 306 -1.90 36.30 -21.61
C ARG A 306 -3.01 37.21 -22.13
N ARG A 307 -4.19 36.63 -22.36
CA ARG A 307 -5.44 37.41 -22.37
C ARG A 307 -5.59 38.04 -20.98
N PRO A 308 -6.06 39.29 -20.89
CA PRO A 308 -6.32 39.93 -19.60
C PRO A 308 -7.21 39.00 -18.77
N ALA A 309 -6.83 38.83 -17.50
CA ALA A 309 -7.50 37.95 -16.55
C ALA A 309 -8.96 38.37 -16.42
N GLN A 310 -9.83 37.69 -17.17
CA GLN A 310 -11.22 37.59 -16.82
C GLN A 310 -11.28 36.65 -15.62
N THR A 311 -11.87 37.12 -14.51
CA THR A 311 -12.31 36.29 -13.40
C THR A 311 -13.34 35.29 -13.91
N THR A 312 -12.84 34.22 -14.54
CA THR A 312 -13.62 33.01 -14.80
C THR A 312 -13.70 32.28 -13.48
N VAL A 313 -14.91 32.11 -12.97
CA VAL A 313 -15.22 31.16 -11.90
C VAL A 313 -14.56 29.84 -12.30
N ALA A 314 -13.61 29.36 -11.49
CA ALA A 314 -12.90 28.13 -11.78
C ALA A 314 -13.93 27.01 -11.93
N THR A 315 -14.08 26.49 -13.16
CA THR A 315 -14.92 25.34 -13.44
C THR A 315 -14.47 24.21 -12.53
N ALA A 316 -15.41 23.61 -11.81
CA ALA A 316 -15.07 22.57 -10.86
C ALA A 316 -14.50 21.33 -11.61
N PRO A 317 -13.53 20.61 -11.01
CA PRO A 317 -12.83 19.52 -11.70
C PRO A 317 -13.79 18.40 -12.09
N THR A 318 -13.54 17.77 -13.23
CA THR A 318 -14.21 16.55 -13.69
C THR A 318 -13.64 15.30 -13.02
N TYR A 319 -14.36 14.17 -13.09
CA TYR A 319 -13.86 12.90 -12.55
C TYR A 319 -12.52 12.49 -13.20
N ALA A 320 -12.38 12.64 -14.51
CA ALA A 320 -11.16 12.30 -15.23
C ALA A 320 -9.94 13.10 -14.75
N GLU A 321 -10.13 14.34 -14.29
CA GLU A 321 -9.06 15.18 -13.75
C GLU A 321 -8.66 14.77 -12.32
N VAL A 322 -9.59 14.23 -11.53
CA VAL A 322 -9.30 13.84 -10.13
C VAL A 322 -9.02 12.36 -9.93
N GLU A 323 -9.40 11.48 -10.87
CA GLU A 323 -9.16 10.04 -10.79
C GLU A 323 -7.68 9.68 -10.53
N PRO A 324 -6.69 10.32 -11.16
CA PRO A 324 -5.29 10.08 -10.83
C PRO A 324 -4.95 10.46 -9.38
N LEU A 325 -5.55 11.51 -8.84
CA LEU A 325 -5.34 11.95 -7.46
C LEU A 325 -6.02 11.00 -6.45
N LEU A 326 -7.25 10.58 -6.75
CA LEU A 326 -7.99 9.61 -5.94
C LEU A 326 -7.22 8.29 -5.85
N SER A 327 -6.63 7.84 -6.96
CA SER A 327 -5.82 6.63 -7.01
C SER A 327 -4.48 6.82 -6.29
N LYS A 328 -3.78 7.93 -6.54
CA LYS A 328 -2.50 8.28 -5.92
C LYS A 328 -2.59 8.30 -4.39
N HIS A 329 -3.70 8.82 -3.86
CA HIS A 329 -3.94 8.97 -2.42
C HIS A 329 -4.84 7.87 -1.87
N THR A 330 -5.09 6.80 -2.64
CA THR A 330 -5.86 5.62 -2.21
C THR A 330 -7.27 5.92 -1.70
N CYS A 331 -7.91 7.01 -2.15
CA CYS A 331 -9.26 7.37 -1.73
C CYS A 331 -10.29 6.32 -2.19
N THR A 332 -10.08 5.73 -3.37
CA THR A 332 -10.93 4.69 -3.98
C THR A 332 -10.87 3.34 -3.26
N ALA A 333 -9.93 3.18 -2.33
CA ALA A 333 -9.84 2.01 -1.45
C ALA A 333 -11.04 1.90 -0.48
N CYS A 334 -11.58 3.05 -0.05
CA CYS A 334 -12.63 3.13 0.95
C CYS A 334 -13.93 3.71 0.40
N HIS A 335 -13.86 4.49 -0.69
CA HIS A 335 -14.97 5.29 -1.20
C HIS A 335 -15.21 5.01 -2.68
N GLN A 336 -16.49 4.96 -3.07
CA GLN A 336 -16.89 4.98 -4.48
C GLN A 336 -17.72 6.23 -4.78
N THR A 337 -17.86 6.57 -6.06
CA THR A 337 -18.65 7.75 -6.46
C THR A 337 -20.10 7.63 -5.99
N ASN A 338 -20.74 6.49 -6.22
CA ASN A 338 -22.19 6.33 -6.02
C ASN A 338 -22.56 5.31 -4.95
N ASN A 339 -21.71 4.31 -4.69
CA ASN A 339 -22.06 3.20 -3.81
C ASN A 339 -21.35 3.31 -2.46
N ARG A 340 -22.02 2.81 -1.42
CA ARG A 340 -21.40 2.56 -0.13
C ARG A 340 -20.30 1.50 -0.27
N GLN A 341 -19.18 1.70 0.42
CA GLN A 341 -18.10 0.72 0.55
C GLN A 341 -17.72 0.61 2.05
N VAL A 342 -16.43 0.77 2.39
CA VAL A 342 -15.93 0.87 3.76
C VAL A 342 -16.33 2.21 4.35
N GLY A 343 -16.19 3.28 3.56
CA GLY A 343 -16.69 4.61 3.84
C GLY A 343 -17.93 4.96 3.00
N PRO A 344 -18.51 6.15 3.24
CA PRO A 344 -19.65 6.67 2.47
C PRO A 344 -19.30 6.95 1.01
N ALA A 345 -20.29 6.88 0.13
CA ALA A 345 -20.09 7.29 -1.26
C ALA A 345 -19.68 8.77 -1.33
N PHE A 346 -18.86 9.16 -2.32
CA PHE A 346 -18.52 10.57 -2.52
C PHE A 346 -19.77 11.43 -2.73
N ARG A 347 -20.82 10.90 -3.36
CA ARG A 347 -22.13 11.56 -3.45
C ARG A 347 -22.80 11.79 -2.10
N ASP A 348 -22.69 10.87 -1.17
CA ASP A 348 -23.27 11.05 0.16
C ASP A 348 -22.48 12.08 0.98
N ILE A 349 -21.15 12.15 0.78
CA ILE A 349 -20.32 13.23 1.31
C ILE A 349 -20.76 14.57 0.71
N ALA A 350 -20.96 14.64 -0.60
CA ALA A 350 -21.42 15.86 -1.28
C ALA A 350 -22.75 16.37 -0.71
N LYS A 351 -23.70 15.47 -0.42
CA LYS A 351 -25.01 15.81 0.20
C LYS A 351 -24.89 16.45 1.58
N ARG A 352 -23.78 16.25 2.31
CA ARG A 352 -23.54 16.93 3.60
C ARG A 352 -23.25 18.43 3.47
N GLY A 353 -22.96 18.91 2.26
CA GLY A 353 -22.81 20.33 1.99
C GLY A 353 -21.55 20.98 2.58
N TYR A 354 -20.54 20.19 2.96
CA TYR A 354 -19.26 20.72 3.44
C TYR A 354 -18.57 21.63 2.42
N SER A 355 -17.89 22.68 2.88
CA SER A 355 -17.00 23.46 2.01
C SER A 355 -15.81 22.59 1.56
N PRO A 356 -15.15 22.91 0.43
CA PRO A 356 -13.95 22.19 0.03
C PRO A 356 -12.88 22.17 1.13
N GLU A 357 -12.72 23.28 1.86
CA GLU A 357 -11.79 23.41 2.98
C GLU A 357 -12.14 22.44 4.11
N ARG A 358 -13.44 22.33 4.45
CA ARG A 358 -13.90 21.40 5.47
C ARG A 358 -13.69 19.94 5.07
N ILE A 359 -13.88 19.61 3.79
CA ILE A 359 -13.56 18.26 3.29
C ILE A 359 -12.06 17.97 3.44
N VAL A 360 -11.18 18.96 3.18
CA VAL A 360 -9.74 18.79 3.39
C VAL A 360 -9.41 18.55 4.86
N GLU A 361 -10.00 19.32 5.78
CA GLU A 361 -9.85 19.08 7.22
C GLU A 361 -10.26 17.66 7.60
N LEU A 362 -11.40 17.18 7.09
CA LEU A 362 -11.88 15.83 7.36
C LEU A 362 -11.02 14.73 6.71
N ILE A 363 -10.33 15.00 5.61
CA ILE A 363 -9.35 14.07 5.03
C ILE A 363 -8.11 13.97 5.93
N HIS A 364 -7.63 15.11 6.44
CA HIS A 364 -6.44 15.17 7.29
C HIS A 364 -6.71 14.66 8.70
N GLN A 365 -7.87 14.97 9.26
CA GLN A 365 -8.34 14.59 10.59
C GLN A 365 -9.84 14.23 10.54
N PRO A 366 -10.17 12.97 10.25
CA PRO A 366 -11.56 12.51 10.17
C PRO A 366 -12.29 12.59 11.51
N GLU A 367 -13.58 12.88 11.44
CA GLU A 367 -14.49 12.95 12.59
C GLU A 367 -15.55 11.84 12.48
N PRO A 368 -15.35 10.67 13.12
CA PRO A 368 -16.24 9.51 12.98
C PRO A 368 -17.71 9.79 13.35
N GLN A 369 -17.96 10.73 14.26
CA GLN A 369 -19.30 11.17 14.68
C GLN A 369 -20.14 11.73 13.53
N ASN A 370 -19.50 12.17 12.43
CA ASN A 370 -20.22 12.64 11.24
C ASN A 370 -20.89 11.48 10.49
N TRP A 371 -20.47 10.23 10.72
CA TRP A 371 -20.94 9.02 10.02
C TRP A 371 -21.20 7.86 11.00
N PRO A 372 -22.17 7.98 11.92
CA PRO A 372 -22.40 7.01 13.00
C PRO A 372 -22.81 5.61 12.50
N ASP A 373 -23.38 5.51 11.30
CA ASP A 373 -23.80 4.24 10.68
C ASP A 373 -22.65 3.44 10.04
N TYR A 374 -21.42 3.97 10.11
CA TYR A 374 -20.22 3.32 9.63
C TYR A 374 -19.41 2.81 10.82
N SER A 375 -19.25 1.48 10.89
CA SER A 375 -18.52 0.80 11.96
C SER A 375 -17.00 1.05 11.89
N VAL A 376 -16.50 1.46 10.73
CA VAL A 376 -15.07 1.65 10.46
C VAL A 376 -14.77 3.15 10.38
N PRO A 377 -13.96 3.70 11.31
CA PRO A 377 -13.52 5.09 11.19
C PRO A 377 -12.52 5.22 10.03
N MET A 378 -12.60 6.33 9.29
CA MET A 378 -11.58 6.68 8.30
C MET A 378 -10.24 6.96 9.00
N ALA A 379 -9.15 6.41 8.47
CA ALA A 379 -7.81 6.72 8.95
C ALA A 379 -7.40 8.15 8.53
N PRO A 380 -6.71 8.91 9.39
CA PRO A 380 -6.19 10.23 9.06
C PRO A 380 -5.19 10.20 7.90
N MET A 381 -5.30 11.16 6.98
CA MET A 381 -4.43 11.25 5.78
C MET A 381 -3.68 12.60 5.68
N PRO A 382 -2.97 13.07 6.74
CA PRO A 382 -2.27 14.36 6.72
C PRO A 382 -1.13 14.44 5.68
N HIS A 383 -0.64 13.27 5.23
CA HIS A 383 0.37 13.17 4.18
C HIS A 383 -0.14 13.59 2.79
N VAL A 384 -1.46 13.70 2.59
CA VAL A 384 -2.03 14.15 1.31
C VAL A 384 -1.82 15.65 1.15
N PRO A 385 -1.11 16.12 0.10
CA PRO A 385 -0.88 17.55 -0.10
C PRO A 385 -2.19 18.33 -0.18
N ARG A 386 -2.27 19.47 0.52
CA ARG A 386 -3.47 20.32 0.57
C ARG A 386 -3.99 20.70 -0.83
N SER A 387 -3.09 20.91 -1.80
CA SER A 387 -3.44 21.20 -3.19
C SER A 387 -4.22 20.07 -3.87
N ASP A 388 -3.82 18.83 -3.62
CA ASP A 388 -4.44 17.63 -4.20
C ASP A 388 -5.79 17.38 -3.50
N ALA A 389 -5.82 17.48 -2.17
CA ALA A 389 -7.03 17.33 -1.37
C ALA A 389 -8.10 18.36 -1.74
N LEU A 390 -7.72 19.63 -1.99
CA LEU A 390 -8.65 20.66 -2.45
C LEU A 390 -9.26 20.36 -3.83
N GLN A 391 -8.48 19.79 -4.76
CA GLN A 391 -9.00 19.40 -6.07
C GLN A 391 -10.04 18.29 -5.93
N ILE A 392 -9.73 17.26 -5.14
CA ILE A 392 -10.66 16.18 -4.82
C ILE A 392 -11.93 16.74 -4.16
N ALA A 393 -11.78 17.60 -3.14
CA ALA A 393 -12.89 18.19 -2.41
C ALA A 393 -13.82 19.04 -3.30
N ARG A 394 -13.25 19.82 -4.22
CA ARG A 394 -14.02 20.58 -5.21
C ARG A 394 -14.79 19.68 -6.14
N TRP A 395 -14.19 18.59 -6.63
CA TRP A 395 -14.89 17.59 -7.42
C TRP A 395 -16.03 16.93 -6.63
N ILE A 396 -15.81 16.50 -5.38
CA ILE A 396 -16.86 15.91 -4.53
C ILE A 396 -18.07 16.84 -4.46
N ASN A 397 -17.84 18.14 -4.28
CA ASN A 397 -18.91 19.13 -4.24
C ASN A 397 -19.70 19.31 -5.54
N THR A 398 -19.20 18.82 -6.68
CA THR A 398 -19.94 18.77 -7.95
C THR A 398 -20.94 17.62 -8.04
N LEU A 399 -20.81 16.61 -7.17
CA LEU A 399 -21.62 15.38 -7.23
C LEU A 399 -22.99 15.51 -6.56
N LYS A 400 -23.32 16.72 -6.07
CA LYS A 400 -24.56 17.06 -5.39
C LYS A 400 -25.79 16.76 -6.25
#